data_AF-A0A5B7FM04-F1
#
_entry.id   AF-A0A5B7FM04-F1
#
_cell.length_a   1.000
_cell.length_b   1.000
_cell.length_c   1.000
_cell.angle_alpha   90.00
_cell.angle_beta   90.00
_cell.angle_gamma   90.00
#
_symmetry.space_group_name_H-M   'P 1'
#
loop_
_entity.id
_entity.type
_entity.pdbx_description
1 polymer ?
#
loop_
_entity_poly.entity_id
_entity_poly.type
_entity_poly.pdbx_seq_one_letter_code
_entity_poly.pdbx_strand_id
1 'polypeptide(L)'
;MGVSDMDKWEELRTEVLSSLNMGKNKYLSQETIAQIIALHKASDQTKEIIELVGVGKTSVCKWVAISKKEGGCDTPGHKLSKKYPKKASRATNVIKRQLEHNPCVTARKIKESNLGLFGEVSVRTDSRHIHDLGYTSHHPVKKLLLTLNQRRRRVKFCKKYL
;
A
#
# COMPACT_ATOMS: atom_id res chain seq x y z
N MET A 1 15.70 -0.46 -54.62
CA MET A 1 15.46 0.77 -53.85
C MET A 1 15.38 0.34 -52.39
N GLY A 2 16.52 0.37 -51.69
CA GLY A 2 16.58 0.00 -50.28
C GLY A 2 16.20 1.20 -49.45
N VAL A 3 15.09 1.11 -48.72
CA VAL A 3 14.76 2.07 -47.66
C VAL A 3 15.88 1.98 -46.63
N SER A 4 16.50 3.11 -46.31
CA SER A 4 17.66 3.11 -45.40
C SER A 4 17.17 2.71 -44.00
N ASP A 5 17.93 1.87 -43.31
CA ASP A 5 17.59 1.46 -41.93
C ASP A 5 17.45 2.66 -40.97
N MET A 6 18.04 3.81 -41.31
CA MET A 6 17.89 5.08 -40.58
C MET A 6 16.47 5.64 -40.63
N ASP A 7 15.79 5.56 -41.79
CA ASP A 7 14.45 6.13 -41.96
C ASP A 7 13.40 5.40 -41.12
N LYS A 8 13.60 4.09 -40.94
CA LYS A 8 12.74 3.25 -40.09
C LYS A 8 12.85 3.59 -38.60
N TRP A 9 14.02 4.07 -38.17
CA TRP A 9 14.24 4.54 -36.80
C TRP A 9 13.65 5.94 -36.56
N GLU A 10 13.63 6.82 -37.57
CA GLU A 10 12.96 8.12 -37.46
C GLU A 10 11.44 8.00 -37.41
N GLU A 11 10.86 7.10 -38.20
CA GLU A 11 9.41 6.88 -38.26
C GLU A 11 8.88 6.34 -36.91
N LEU A 12 9.60 5.37 -36.33
CA LEU A 12 9.34 4.86 -34.98
C LEU A 12 9.55 5.92 -33.89
N ARG A 13 10.51 6.84 -34.06
CA ARG A 13 10.69 7.98 -33.13
C ARG A 13 9.47 8.90 -33.17
N THR A 14 8.95 9.23 -34.34
CA THR A 14 7.80 10.14 -34.48
C THR A 14 6.49 9.56 -33.95
N GLU A 15 6.22 8.27 -34.14
CA GLU A 15 5.01 7.63 -33.59
C GLU A 15 5.04 7.58 -32.05
N VAL A 16 6.19 7.30 -31.45
CA VAL A 16 6.33 7.30 -29.98
C VAL A 16 6.13 8.72 -29.42
N LEU A 17 6.69 9.74 -30.07
CA LEU A 17 6.59 11.15 -29.65
C LEU A 17 5.16 11.71 -29.76
N SER A 18 4.37 11.24 -30.73
CA SER A 18 2.98 11.63 -30.94
C SER A 18 2.04 11.26 -29.78
N SER A 19 2.43 10.32 -28.91
CA SER A 19 1.55 9.76 -27.87
C SER A 19 1.69 10.45 -26.49
N LEU A 20 2.63 11.38 -26.33
CA LEU A 20 3.12 11.84 -25.02
C LEU A 20 2.75 13.29 -24.70
N ASN A 21 1.46 13.65 -24.74
CA ASN A 21 0.99 14.87 -24.09
C ASN A 21 0.36 14.55 -22.72
N MET A 22 1.19 14.24 -21.74
CA MET A 22 0.76 13.95 -20.37
C MET A 22 0.66 15.25 -19.58
N GLY A 23 -0.56 15.61 -19.14
CA GLY A 23 -0.82 16.74 -18.24
C GLY A 23 -0.05 16.63 -16.92
N LYS A 24 -0.09 17.69 -16.10
CA LYS A 24 0.64 17.85 -14.82
C LYS A 24 0.27 16.78 -13.78
N ASN A 25 0.72 15.54 -13.98
CA ASN A 25 0.49 14.43 -13.08
C ASN A 25 1.54 14.44 -11.97
N LYS A 26 1.11 14.25 -10.72
CA LYS A 26 1.97 14.37 -9.53
C LYS A 26 3.09 13.32 -9.48
N TYR A 27 2.96 12.24 -10.26
CA TYR A 27 3.89 11.14 -10.34
C TYR A 27 4.08 10.71 -11.80
N LEU A 28 5.34 10.44 -12.20
CA LEU A 28 5.67 9.90 -13.51
C LEU A 28 5.23 8.44 -13.60
N SER A 29 4.73 8.01 -14.76
CA SER A 29 4.42 6.60 -14.99
C SER A 29 5.69 5.76 -14.97
N GLN A 30 5.54 4.48 -14.65
CA GLN A 30 6.66 3.55 -14.62
C GLN A 30 7.31 3.38 -15.99
N GLU A 31 6.52 3.45 -17.06
CA GLU A 31 6.98 3.42 -18.45
C GLU A 31 7.88 4.60 -18.77
N THR A 32 7.48 5.82 -18.40
CA THR A 32 8.30 7.03 -18.62
C THR A 32 9.61 6.97 -17.83
N ILE A 33 9.58 6.42 -16.61
CA ILE A 33 10.80 6.23 -15.81
C ILE A 33 11.73 5.20 -16.47
N ALA A 34 11.18 4.10 -16.99
CA ALA A 34 11.95 3.10 -17.73
C ALA A 34 12.60 3.70 -18.97
N GLN A 35 11.87 4.53 -19.72
CA GLN A 35 12.37 5.23 -20.91
C GLN A 35 13.53 6.18 -20.56
N ILE A 36 13.40 6.99 -19.50
CA ILE A 36 14.49 7.87 -19.02
C ILE A 36 15.77 7.07 -18.72
N ILE A 37 15.62 5.90 -18.08
CA ILE A 37 16.76 5.05 -17.71
C ILE A 37 17.38 4.39 -18.94
N ALA A 38 16.56 3.93 -19.90
CA ALA A 38 17.02 3.33 -21.15
C ALA A 38 17.83 4.34 -21.98
N LEU A 39 17.32 5.57 -22.15
CA LEU A 39 18.02 6.65 -22.87
C LEU A 39 19.33 7.04 -22.16
N HIS A 40 19.32 7.15 -20.83
CA HIS A 40 20.56 7.41 -20.09
C HIS A 40 21.59 6.28 -20.24
N LYS A 41 21.17 5.01 -20.33
CA LYS A 41 22.07 3.87 -20.61
C LYS A 41 22.61 3.90 -22.05
N ALA A 42 21.83 4.43 -23.00
CA ALA A 42 22.22 4.60 -24.39
C ALA A 42 23.23 5.76 -24.61
N SER A 43 23.67 6.43 -23.53
CA SER A 43 24.66 7.52 -23.51
C SER A 43 24.13 8.90 -23.88
N ASP A 44 22.82 9.08 -23.95
CA ASP A 44 22.23 10.37 -24.33
C ASP A 44 22.48 11.44 -23.26
N GLN A 45 22.73 12.67 -23.71
CA GLN A 45 22.88 13.78 -22.78
C GLN A 45 21.55 14.08 -22.10
N THR A 46 21.57 14.44 -20.82
CA THR A 46 20.32 14.76 -20.07
C THR A 46 19.44 15.83 -20.73
N LYS A 47 20.01 16.72 -21.55
CA LYS A 47 19.25 17.72 -22.33
C LYS A 47 18.37 17.05 -23.40
N GLU A 48 18.93 16.10 -24.15
CA GLU A 48 18.23 15.36 -25.20
C GLU A 48 17.12 14.49 -24.60
N ILE A 49 17.37 13.88 -23.44
CA ILE A 49 16.35 13.10 -22.72
C ILE A 49 15.16 13.98 -22.30
N ILE A 50 15.40 15.23 -21.90
CA ILE A 50 14.33 16.17 -21.52
C ILE A 50 13.45 16.49 -22.72
N GLU A 51 14.06 16.77 -23.87
CA GLU A 51 13.34 17.10 -25.11
C GLU A 51 12.57 15.89 -25.65
N LEU A 52 13.16 14.69 -25.62
CA LEU A 52 12.53 13.47 -26.12
C LEU A 52 11.36 12.99 -25.25
N VAL A 53 11.49 13.07 -23.92
CA VAL A 53 10.49 12.52 -23.00
C VAL A 53 9.46 13.57 -22.56
N GLY A 54 9.75 14.86 -22.74
CA GLY A 54 8.86 15.95 -22.32
C GLY A 54 8.75 16.12 -20.80
N VAL A 55 9.74 15.62 -20.05
CA VAL A 55 9.73 15.62 -18.57
C VAL A 55 10.68 16.67 -18.03
N GLY A 56 10.27 17.37 -16.98
CA GLY A 56 11.09 18.40 -16.33
C GLY A 56 12.46 17.90 -15.89
N LYS A 57 13.49 18.73 -16.08
CA LYS A 57 14.90 18.46 -15.75
C LYS A 57 15.12 17.87 -14.36
N THR A 58 14.43 18.39 -13.35
CA THR A 58 14.54 17.94 -11.96
C THR A 58 14.14 16.47 -11.79
N SER A 59 13.10 16.03 -12.48
CA SER A 59 12.65 14.64 -12.45
C SER A 59 13.61 13.71 -13.19
N VAL A 60 14.11 14.10 -14.37
CA VAL A 60 15.11 13.33 -15.12
C VAL A 60 16.37 13.14 -14.29
N CYS A 61 16.94 14.23 -13.74
CA CYS A 61 18.13 14.16 -12.89
C CYS A 61 17.91 13.28 -11.66
N LYS A 62 16.75 13.37 -11.02
CA LYS A 62 16.40 12.55 -9.85
C LYS A 62 16.40 11.06 -10.19
N TRP A 63 15.74 10.65 -11.28
CA TRP A 63 15.66 9.24 -11.67
C TRP A 63 16.99 8.68 -12.16
N VAL A 64 17.78 9.47 -12.89
CA VAL A 64 19.15 9.12 -13.25
C VAL A 64 20.02 8.89 -12.00
N ALA A 65 19.94 9.79 -11.01
CA ALA A 65 20.70 9.63 -9.76
C ALA A 65 20.27 8.39 -8.97
N ILE A 66 18.97 8.08 -8.93
CA ILE A 66 18.44 6.85 -8.32
C ILE A 66 18.98 5.61 -9.04
N SER A 67 18.91 5.60 -10.37
CA SER A 67 19.39 4.47 -11.20
C SER A 67 20.88 4.21 -11.01
N LYS A 68 21.71 5.26 -10.94
CA LYS A 68 23.15 5.15 -10.62
C LYS A 68 23.39 4.57 -9.22
N LYS A 69 22.56 4.93 -8.24
CA LYS A 69 22.67 4.47 -6.85
C LYS A 69 22.25 3.01 -6.66
N GLU A 70 21.25 2.55 -7.42
CA GLU A 70 20.68 1.20 -7.31
C GLU A 70 21.35 0.17 -8.24
N GLY A 71 22.43 0.56 -8.93
CA GLY A 71 23.27 -0.37 -9.70
C GLY A 71 22.74 -0.69 -11.10
N GLY A 72 21.83 0.14 -11.64
CA GLY A 72 21.38 0.02 -13.03
C GLY A 72 20.48 -1.18 -13.35
N CYS A 73 20.03 -1.95 -12.36
CA CYS A 73 19.10 -3.06 -12.54
C CYS A 73 17.66 -2.58 -12.38
N ASP A 74 16.87 -2.73 -13.45
CA ASP A 74 15.43 -2.53 -13.62
C ASP A 74 14.76 -1.28 -13.02
N THR A 75 13.63 -0.89 -13.61
CA THR A 75 12.92 0.35 -13.32
C THR A 75 12.69 0.50 -11.80
N PRO A 76 13.28 1.52 -11.14
CA PRO A 76 13.24 1.67 -9.70
C PRO A 76 11.80 1.80 -9.23
N GLY A 77 11.32 0.77 -8.55
CA GLY A 77 9.97 0.74 -8.00
C GLY A 77 9.75 1.91 -7.04
N HIS A 78 8.52 2.41 -6.99
CA HIS A 78 8.16 3.45 -6.02
C HIS A 78 8.53 2.97 -4.61
N LYS A 79 9.45 3.67 -3.94
CA LYS A 79 9.80 3.39 -2.55
C LYS A 79 8.55 3.51 -1.69
N LEU A 80 8.08 2.40 -1.13
CA LEU A 80 7.05 2.42 -0.10
C LEU A 80 7.59 3.26 1.05
N SER A 81 6.86 4.30 1.44
CA SER A 81 7.23 5.11 2.59
C SER A 81 7.41 4.19 3.80
N LYS A 82 8.61 4.18 4.38
CA LYS A 82 8.91 3.36 5.56
C LYS A 82 7.91 3.75 6.66
N LYS A 83 6.96 2.86 6.95
CA LYS A 83 6.09 3.03 8.10
C LYS A 83 7.00 3.01 9.33
N TYR A 84 6.97 4.06 10.14
CA TYR A 84 7.69 4.11 11.39
C TYR A 84 7.36 2.85 12.22
N PRO A 85 8.36 2.19 12.84
CA PRO A 85 8.10 1.02 13.65
C PRO A 85 7.14 1.40 14.78
N LYS A 86 5.93 0.81 14.76
CA LYS A 86 4.97 0.95 15.85
C LYS A 86 5.59 0.30 17.11
N LYS A 87 5.53 1.04 18.22
CA LYS A 87 6.02 0.80 19.59
C LYS A 87 6.52 -0.63 19.95
N ALA A 88 7.60 -0.62 20.73
CA ALA A 88 8.47 -1.72 21.18
C ALA A 88 7.81 -3.08 21.45
N SER A 89 8.50 -4.15 21.03
CA SER A 89 8.19 -5.57 21.24
C SER A 89 7.73 -5.90 22.68
N ARG A 90 8.32 -5.24 23.69
CA ARG A 90 7.99 -5.45 25.11
C ARG A 90 6.53 -5.14 25.45
N ALA A 91 5.98 -4.03 24.94
CA ALA A 91 4.58 -3.66 25.18
C ALA A 91 3.62 -4.68 24.57
N THR A 92 3.95 -5.17 23.37
CA THR A 92 3.17 -6.20 22.68
C THR A 92 3.11 -7.49 23.48
N ASN A 93 4.23 -7.90 24.07
CA ASN A 93 4.31 -9.12 24.87
C ASN A 93 3.52 -9.01 26.19
N VAL A 94 3.52 -7.85 26.84
CA VAL A 94 2.71 -7.62 28.05
C VAL A 94 1.22 -7.69 27.72
N ILE A 95 0.79 -7.07 26.63
CA ILE A 95 -0.60 -7.12 26.18
C ILE A 95 -1.03 -8.57 25.90
N LYS A 96 -0.22 -9.34 25.16
CA LYS A 96 -0.50 -10.76 24.87
C LYS A 96 -0.67 -11.56 26.16
N ARG A 97 0.30 -11.48 27.09
CA ARG A 97 0.25 -12.23 28.35
C ARG A 97 -0.99 -11.90 29.18
N GLN A 98 -1.37 -10.63 29.25
CA GLN A 98 -2.56 -10.23 30.01
C GLN A 98 -3.85 -10.72 29.38
N LEU A 99 -3.96 -10.69 28.05
CA LEU A 99 -5.13 -11.18 27.33
C LEU A 99 -5.22 -12.71 27.32
N GLU A 100 -4.09 -13.41 27.24
CA GLU A 100 -4.04 -14.87 27.36
C GLU A 100 -4.46 -15.32 28.77
N HIS A 101 -4.04 -14.60 29.81
CA HIS A 101 -4.45 -14.88 31.19
C HIS A 101 -5.91 -14.51 31.47
N ASN A 102 -6.37 -13.37 30.96
CA ASN A 102 -7.76 -12.94 31.10
C ASN A 102 -8.24 -12.23 29.80
N PRO A 103 -8.99 -12.93 28.93
CA PRO A 103 -9.37 -12.40 27.62
C PRO A 103 -10.38 -11.26 27.69
N CYS A 104 -11.05 -11.08 28.83
CA CYS A 104 -12.05 -10.03 29.04
C CYS A 104 -11.46 -8.73 29.60
N VAL A 105 -10.13 -8.62 29.73
CA VAL A 105 -9.49 -7.40 30.23
C VAL A 105 -9.60 -6.28 29.21
N THR A 106 -10.06 -5.12 29.66
CA THR A 106 -10.18 -3.93 28.80
C THR A 106 -8.83 -3.23 28.63
N ALA A 107 -8.64 -2.56 27.49
CA ALA A 107 -7.43 -1.78 27.21
C ALA A 107 -7.12 -0.75 28.32
N ARG A 108 -8.15 -0.17 28.94
CA ARG A 108 -8.00 0.74 30.08
C ARG A 108 -7.34 0.05 31.29
N LYS A 109 -7.81 -1.15 31.66
CA LYS A 109 -7.24 -1.94 32.77
C LYS A 109 -5.80 -2.37 32.49
N ILE A 110 -5.50 -2.75 31.25
CA ILE A 110 -4.13 -3.10 30.82
C ILE A 110 -3.18 -1.90 31.01
N LYS A 111 -3.62 -0.71 30.60
CA LYS A 111 -2.87 0.53 30.76
C LYS A 111 -2.67 0.89 32.24
N GLU A 112 -3.73 0.85 33.04
CA GLU A 112 -3.67 1.14 34.49
C GLU A 112 -2.74 0.18 35.24
N SER A 113 -2.70 -1.09 34.83
CA SER A 113 -1.83 -2.10 35.45
C SER A 113 -0.35 -1.95 35.06
N ASN A 114 -0.04 -1.19 33.99
CA ASN A 114 1.29 -1.10 33.39
C ASN A 114 1.62 0.36 33.01
N LEU A 115 1.39 1.30 33.93
CA LEU A 115 1.59 2.74 33.68
C LEU A 115 3.01 3.07 33.20
N GLY A 116 4.03 2.35 33.66
CA GLY A 116 5.42 2.55 33.20
C GLY A 116 5.66 2.21 31.72
N LEU A 117 4.82 1.38 31.11
CA LEU A 117 4.91 1.00 29.69
C LEU A 117 3.90 1.77 28.81
N PHE A 118 2.72 2.10 29.36
CA PHE A 118 1.61 2.68 28.61
C PHE A 118 1.23 4.12 29.03
N GLY A 119 1.98 4.75 29.93
CA GLY A 119 1.64 6.07 30.51
C GLY A 119 1.32 7.13 29.45
N GLU A 120 2.21 7.29 28.49
CA GLU A 120 2.07 8.24 27.37
C GLU A 120 1.12 7.78 26.27
N VAL A 121 0.71 6.51 26.28
CA VAL A 121 -0.05 5.91 25.18
C VAL A 121 -1.53 6.09 25.42
N SER A 122 -2.26 6.64 24.45
CA SER A 122 -3.72 6.77 24.62
C SER A 122 -4.38 5.38 24.72
N VAL A 123 -5.45 5.26 25.50
CA VAL A 123 -6.24 4.01 25.59
C VAL A 123 -6.72 3.54 24.21
N ARG A 124 -7.00 4.49 23.30
CA ARG A 124 -7.40 4.18 21.91
C ARG A 124 -6.26 3.54 21.11
N THR A 125 -5.03 3.94 21.36
CA THR A 125 -3.83 3.34 20.75
C THR A 125 -3.62 1.91 21.27
N ASP A 126 -3.78 1.69 22.58
CA ASP A 126 -3.67 0.34 23.17
C ASP A 126 -4.78 -0.57 22.64
N SER A 127 -6.02 -0.08 22.57
CA SER A 127 -7.14 -0.82 21.98
C SER A 127 -6.92 -1.17 20.51
N ARG A 128 -6.38 -0.25 19.70
CA ARG A 128 -6.00 -0.54 18.32
C ARG A 128 -4.90 -1.60 18.27
N HIS A 129 -3.94 -1.55 19.19
CA HIS A 129 -2.86 -2.53 19.23
C HIS A 129 -3.38 -3.94 19.56
N ILE A 130 -4.31 -4.06 20.51
CA ILE A 130 -5.01 -5.32 20.82
C ILE A 130 -5.69 -5.90 19.57
N HIS A 131 -6.35 -5.04 18.79
CA HIS A 131 -6.99 -5.45 17.53
C HIS A 131 -5.96 -5.81 16.44
N ASP A 132 -4.87 -5.05 16.29
CA ASP A 132 -3.76 -5.35 15.36
C ASP A 132 -3.12 -6.72 15.70
N LEU A 133 -3.17 -7.15 16.97
CA LEU A 133 -2.72 -8.47 17.44
C LEU A 133 -3.73 -9.61 17.18
N GLY A 134 -4.93 -9.30 16.67
CA GLY A 134 -5.97 -10.27 16.36
C GLY A 134 -6.91 -10.60 17.53
N TYR A 135 -6.78 -9.90 18.67
CA TYR A 135 -7.70 -10.10 19.79
C TYR A 135 -8.96 -9.25 19.61
N THR A 136 -10.09 -9.93 19.46
CA THR A 136 -11.41 -9.33 19.33
C THR A 136 -12.30 -9.70 20.52
N SER A 137 -12.97 -8.72 21.09
CA SER A 137 -13.98 -8.96 22.12
C SER A 137 -15.28 -9.41 21.44
N HIS A 138 -15.71 -10.63 21.73
CA HIS A 138 -17.01 -11.13 21.33
C HIS A 138 -17.86 -11.38 22.58
N HIS A 139 -19.11 -10.93 22.55
CA HIS A 139 -20.08 -11.24 23.59
C HIS A 139 -21.03 -12.33 23.08
N PRO A 140 -21.29 -13.37 23.88
CA PRO A 140 -22.30 -14.35 23.52
C PRO A 140 -23.66 -13.67 23.46
N VAL A 141 -24.22 -13.57 22.26
CA VAL A 141 -25.57 -13.06 22.06
C VAL A 141 -26.52 -14.24 22.12
N LYS A 142 -27.52 -14.18 22.99
CA LYS A 142 -28.60 -15.18 23.01
C LYS A 142 -29.24 -15.22 21.63
N LYS A 143 -29.46 -16.42 21.09
CA LYS A 143 -30.25 -16.57 19.87
C LYS A 143 -31.59 -15.89 20.09
N LEU A 144 -31.94 -14.95 19.22
CA LEU A 144 -33.23 -14.25 19.29
C LEU A 144 -34.35 -15.30 19.29
N LEU A 145 -35.24 -15.21 20.27
CA LEU A 145 -36.42 -16.06 20.31
C LEU A 145 -37.24 -15.80 19.06
N LEU A 146 -37.60 -16.86 18.34
CA LEU A 146 -38.42 -16.72 17.15
C LEU A 146 -39.74 -16.07 17.53
N THR A 147 -40.07 -14.97 16.84
CA THR A 147 -41.38 -14.35 16.97
C THR A 147 -42.46 -15.30 16.47
N LEU A 148 -43.70 -15.09 16.91
CA LEU A 148 -44.83 -15.95 16.55
C LEU A 148 -45.02 -16.02 15.02
N ASN A 149 -44.81 -14.91 14.32
CA ASN A 149 -44.84 -14.86 12.84
C ASN A 149 -43.69 -15.65 12.21
N GLN A 150 -42.48 -15.60 12.74
CA GLN A 150 -41.35 -16.39 12.25
C GLN A 150 -41.60 -17.90 12.42
N ARG A 151 -42.18 -18.32 13.56
CA ARG A 151 -42.58 -19.71 13.79
C ARG A 151 -43.64 -20.17 12.77
N ARG A 152 -44.70 -19.36 12.56
CA ARG A 152 -45.74 -19.64 11.56
C ARG A 152 -45.17 -19.78 10.14
N ARG A 153 -44.26 -18.89 9.75
CA ARG A 153 -43.59 -18.96 8.43
C ARG A 153 -42.76 -20.24 8.28
N ARG A 154 -42.03 -20.66 9.31
CA ARG A 154 -41.28 -21.93 9.29
C ARG A 154 -42.20 -23.14 9.15
N VAL A 155 -43.29 -23.20 9.92
CA VAL A 155 -44.29 -24.29 9.79
C VAL A 155 -44.91 -24.30 8.40
N LYS A 156 -45.26 -23.13 7.84
CA LYS A 156 -45.81 -23.01 6.48
C LYS A 156 -44.80 -23.47 5.42
N PHE A 157 -43.52 -23.15 5.58
CA PHE A 157 -42.46 -23.63 4.71
C PHE A 157 -42.33 -25.15 4.78
N CYS A 158 -42.26 -25.74 5.97
CA CYS A 158 -42.18 -27.20 6.12
C CYS A 158 -43.38 -27.90 5.47
N LYS A 159 -44.61 -27.44 5.71
CA LYS A 159 -45.82 -27.99 5.09
C LYS A 159 -45.87 -27.88 3.55
N LYS A 160 -45.05 -27.01 2.94
CA LYS A 160 -45.02 -26.81 1.49
C LYS A 160 -44.06 -27.78 0.79
N TYR A 161 -43.03 -28.25 1.49
CA TYR A 161 -41.88 -28.92 0.87
C TYR A 161 -41.49 -30.26 1.53
N LEU A 162 -42.09 -30.61 2.67
CA LEU A 162 -42.09 -31.94 3.28
C LEU A 162 -43.50 -32.53 3.14
#